data_AF-A0A0B7JZX5-F1
#
_entry.id   AF-A0A0B7JZX5-F1
#
_cell.length_a   1.000
_cell.length_b   1.000
_cell.length_c   1.000
_cell.angle_alpha   90.00
_cell.angle_beta   90.00
_cell.angle_gamma   90.00
#
_symmetry.space_group_name_H-M   'P 1'
#
loop_
_entity.id
_entity.type
_entity.pdbx_description
1 polymer ?
#
loop_
_entity_poly.entity_id
_entity_poly.type
_entity_poly.pdbx_seq_one_letter_code
_entity_poly.pdbx_strand_id
1 'polypeptide(L)'
;MPSRLVIPPCEHNPAHPNHLPSDEKPLRIQMLGINSLIDQLFEDGIHMPSQDRPIVSPVDFDEVGIRFAKLAFKQLYRRDVDPNNTSDFVPRYQYHIYQGKHGECQPWEHTIEGYGITFDHYVPEDDDDPETLMMNVCDPSDSQSASYYSLDLGLYKTNPATVLLVPRCCQVRKGTTDRKGINDQVREAKKAN
;
A
#
# COMPACT_ATOMS: atom_id res chain seq x y z
N MET A 1 5.69 -5.93 21.07
CA MET A 1 4.31 -5.60 20.68
C MET A 1 4.41 -4.94 19.33
N PRO A 2 3.76 -5.49 18.29
CA PRO A 2 3.83 -4.91 16.97
C PRO A 2 3.04 -3.61 16.99
N SER A 3 3.37 -2.74 16.06
CA SER A 3 2.55 -1.56 15.83
C SER A 3 1.22 -1.98 15.24
N ARG A 4 0.15 -1.27 15.60
CA ARG A 4 -1.18 -1.52 15.04
C ARG A 4 -1.33 -0.78 13.71
N LEU A 5 -1.71 -1.48 12.65
CA LEU A 5 -2.13 -0.85 11.40
C LEU A 5 -3.54 -0.26 11.55
N VAL A 6 -3.71 1.03 11.25
CA VAL A 6 -5.00 1.73 11.35
C VAL A 6 -5.27 2.52 10.07
N ILE A 7 -6.50 2.40 9.54
CA ILE A 7 -7.00 3.32 8.51
C ILE A 7 -7.76 4.44 9.24
N PRO A 8 -7.28 5.70 9.20
CA PRO A 8 -7.97 6.81 9.85
C PRO A 8 -9.34 7.06 9.19
N PRO A 9 -10.33 7.65 9.85
CA PRO A 9 -11.55 8.13 9.21
C PRO A 9 -11.26 9.13 8.08
N CYS A 10 -12.23 9.31 7.19
CA CYS A 10 -12.09 10.28 6.10
C CYS A 10 -12.13 11.71 6.65
N GLU A 11 -11.19 12.54 6.23
CA GLU A 11 -11.18 13.97 6.55
C GLU A 11 -12.31 14.74 5.84
N HIS A 12 -12.81 14.20 4.71
CA HIS A 12 -13.89 14.84 3.95
C HIS A 12 -15.26 14.58 4.57
N ASN A 13 -16.13 15.60 4.49
CA ASN A 13 -17.54 15.49 4.86
C ASN A 13 -18.43 15.96 3.68
N PRO A 14 -19.16 15.05 3.00
CA PRO A 14 -19.24 13.61 3.26
C PRO A 14 -17.94 12.87 2.92
N ALA A 15 -17.75 11.68 3.52
CA ALA A 15 -16.59 10.84 3.27
C ALA A 15 -16.48 10.44 1.79
N HIS A 16 -15.24 10.32 1.29
CA HIS A 16 -15.01 9.87 -0.08
C HIS A 16 -15.51 8.42 -0.26
N PRO A 17 -16.24 8.10 -1.35
CA PRO A 17 -16.84 6.76 -1.54
C PRO A 17 -15.86 5.58 -1.52
N ASN A 18 -14.57 5.83 -1.82
CA ASN A 18 -13.51 4.82 -1.82
C ASN A 18 -12.61 4.89 -0.58
N HIS A 19 -12.91 5.73 0.43
CA HIS A 19 -12.07 5.82 1.64
C HIS A 19 -12.10 4.52 2.45
N LEU A 20 -13.30 3.96 2.61
CA LEU A 20 -13.55 2.59 3.04
C LEU A 20 -14.55 2.01 2.03
N PRO A 21 -14.08 1.32 0.99
CA PRO A 21 -14.94 0.82 -0.06
C PRO A 21 -15.92 -0.24 0.48
N SER A 22 -17.03 -0.43 -0.21
CA SER A 22 -17.95 -1.54 0.05
C SER A 22 -17.28 -2.88 -0.26
N ASP A 23 -17.60 -3.91 0.53
CA ASP A 23 -17.14 -5.30 0.37
C ASP A 23 -17.48 -5.96 -0.97
N GLU A 24 -18.39 -5.39 -1.76
CA GLU A 24 -18.77 -5.92 -3.07
C GLU A 24 -18.18 -5.09 -4.22
N LYS A 25 -17.52 -3.97 -3.92
CA LYS A 25 -17.05 -3.04 -4.95
C LYS A 25 -15.76 -3.57 -5.58
N PRO A 26 -15.74 -3.82 -6.91
CA PRO A 26 -14.52 -4.09 -7.63
C PRO A 26 -13.53 -2.94 -7.50
N LEU A 27 -12.31 -3.24 -7.06
CA LEU A 27 -11.29 -2.22 -6.80
C LEU A 27 -9.88 -2.79 -6.93
N ARG A 28 -9.00 -2.06 -7.63
CA ARG A 28 -7.56 -2.29 -7.61
C ARG A 28 -6.91 -1.41 -6.54
N ILE A 29 -6.27 -2.03 -5.56
CA ILE A 29 -5.72 -1.33 -4.41
C ILE A 29 -4.20 -1.36 -4.50
N GLN A 30 -3.58 -0.19 -4.52
CA GLN A 30 -2.14 -0.03 -4.41
C GLN A 30 -1.78 0.53 -3.04
N MET A 31 -0.77 -0.06 -2.42
CA MET A 31 -0.22 0.38 -1.15
C MET A 31 1.26 0.67 -1.29
N LEU A 32 1.71 1.70 -0.61
CA LEU A 32 3.09 2.16 -0.65
C LEU A 32 3.58 2.53 0.75
N GLY A 33 4.77 2.09 1.14
CA GLY A 33 5.33 2.46 2.43
C GLY A 33 6.84 2.29 2.51
N ILE A 34 7.44 2.93 3.51
CA ILE A 34 8.85 2.76 3.86
C ILE A 34 9.00 1.44 4.61
N ASN A 35 10.04 0.67 4.28
CA ASN A 35 10.26 -0.68 4.81
C ASN A 35 10.38 -0.69 6.33
N SER A 36 11.15 0.24 6.90
CA SER A 36 11.35 0.34 8.35
C SER A 36 10.05 0.59 9.14
N LEU A 37 9.04 1.14 8.48
CA LEU A 37 7.73 1.37 9.08
C LEU A 37 6.79 0.17 8.88
N ILE A 38 6.84 -0.48 7.71
CA ILE A 38 6.09 -1.71 7.45
C ILE A 38 6.59 -2.83 8.37
N ASP A 39 7.91 -2.95 8.58
CA ASP A 39 8.53 -3.95 9.47
C ASP A 39 8.01 -3.86 10.91
N GLN A 40 7.64 -2.67 11.38
CA GLN A 40 7.09 -2.48 12.73
C GLN A 40 5.72 -3.17 12.93
N LEU A 41 5.05 -3.59 11.85
CA LEU A 41 3.79 -4.31 11.89
C LEU A 41 3.96 -5.81 12.22
N PHE A 42 5.19 -6.33 12.18
CA PHE A 42 5.50 -7.75 12.36
C PHE A 42 6.42 -7.96 13.57
N GLU A 43 6.20 -9.02 14.35
CA GLU A 43 7.00 -9.32 15.55
C GLU A 43 7.96 -10.52 15.39
N ASP A 44 7.85 -11.23 14.27
CA ASP A 44 8.53 -12.50 14.03
C ASP A 44 9.93 -12.33 13.41
N GLY A 45 10.48 -11.12 13.43
CA GLY A 45 11.79 -10.80 12.84
C GLY A 45 11.80 -10.91 11.32
N ILE A 46 10.62 -10.94 10.69
CA ILE A 46 10.46 -10.95 9.25
C ILE A 46 10.51 -9.50 8.76
N HIS A 47 11.37 -9.27 7.77
CA HIS A 47 11.64 -7.95 7.22
C HIS A 47 11.20 -7.87 5.76
N MET A 48 10.77 -6.68 5.33
CA MET A 48 10.52 -6.35 3.94
C MET A 48 11.76 -6.59 3.07
N PRO A 49 11.57 -6.84 1.75
CA PRO A 49 12.67 -6.93 0.80
C PRO A 49 13.64 -5.76 0.93
N SER A 50 14.94 -6.06 0.88
CA SER A 50 16.03 -5.11 1.09
C SER A 50 17.11 -5.27 0.02
N GLN A 51 18.23 -4.56 0.13
CA GLN A 51 19.36 -4.75 -0.78
C GLN A 51 19.93 -6.16 -0.76
N ASP A 52 19.96 -6.80 0.40
CA ASP A 52 20.48 -8.16 0.55
C ASP A 52 19.46 -9.22 0.08
N ARG A 53 18.17 -8.85 0.01
CA ARG A 53 17.07 -9.71 -0.44
C ARG A 53 16.12 -8.93 -1.36
N PRO A 54 16.53 -8.61 -2.59
CA PRO A 54 15.70 -7.83 -3.50
C PRO A 54 14.59 -8.69 -4.09
N ILE A 55 13.46 -8.07 -4.41
CA ILE A 55 12.45 -8.59 -5.34
C ILE A 55 13.13 -8.84 -6.70
N VAL A 56 12.99 -10.07 -7.20
CA VAL A 56 13.53 -10.49 -8.50
C VAL A 56 12.50 -10.46 -9.63
N SER A 57 11.21 -10.36 -9.27
CA SER A 57 10.10 -10.39 -10.22
C SER A 57 8.92 -9.58 -9.70
N PRO A 58 8.26 -8.77 -10.55
CA PRO A 58 7.11 -7.96 -10.15
C PRO A 58 5.84 -8.77 -9.89
N VAL A 59 5.86 -10.07 -10.18
CA VAL A 59 4.70 -10.99 -10.11
C VAL A 59 4.97 -12.24 -9.27
N ASP A 60 6.22 -12.49 -8.86
CA ASP A 60 6.56 -13.52 -7.85
C ASP A 60 6.60 -12.89 -6.45
N PHE A 61 5.43 -12.75 -5.85
CA PHE A 61 5.21 -11.94 -4.65
C PHE A 61 6.02 -12.41 -3.43
N ASP A 62 6.71 -11.45 -2.78
CA ASP A 62 7.36 -11.69 -1.49
C ASP A 62 6.30 -11.99 -0.41
N GLU A 63 6.59 -12.98 0.43
CA GLU A 63 5.66 -13.45 1.47
C GLU A 63 5.28 -12.33 2.45
N VAL A 64 6.24 -11.48 2.82
CA VAL A 64 6.03 -10.35 3.74
C VAL A 64 5.16 -9.30 3.07
N GLY A 65 5.41 -9.05 1.79
CA GLY A 65 4.55 -8.22 0.94
C GLY A 65 3.10 -8.69 0.90
N ILE A 66 2.86 -9.99 0.72
CA ILE A 66 1.52 -10.60 0.76
C ILE A 66 0.88 -10.45 2.14
N ARG A 67 1.64 -10.69 3.21
CA ARG A 67 1.15 -10.51 4.60
C ARG A 67 0.73 -9.06 4.86
N PHE A 68 1.52 -8.10 4.39
CA PHE A 68 1.19 -6.68 4.49
C PHE A 68 -0.11 -6.35 3.73
N ALA A 69 -0.28 -6.86 2.51
CA ALA A 69 -1.51 -6.70 1.74
C ALA A 69 -2.75 -7.32 2.40
N LYS A 70 -2.62 -8.52 2.97
CA LYS A 70 -3.71 -9.14 3.74
C LYS A 70 -4.04 -8.39 5.02
N LEU A 71 -3.04 -7.82 5.70
CA LEU A 71 -3.26 -6.98 6.88
C LEU A 71 -4.07 -5.73 6.53
N ALA A 72 -3.73 -5.07 5.42
CA ALA A 72 -4.47 -3.92 4.92
C ALA A 72 -5.89 -4.29 4.45
N PHE A 73 -6.04 -5.40 3.73
CA PHE A 73 -7.34 -5.95 3.34
C PHE A 73 -8.25 -6.11 4.56
N LYS A 74 -7.73 -6.69 5.64
CA LYS A 74 -8.44 -6.84 6.91
C LYS A 74 -8.89 -5.51 7.51
N GLN A 75 -8.09 -4.45 7.40
CA GLN A 75 -8.49 -3.13 7.88
C GLN A 75 -9.53 -2.46 6.98
N LEU A 76 -9.41 -2.61 5.65
CA LEU A 76 -10.32 -2.05 4.67
C LEU A 76 -11.73 -2.66 4.78
N TYR A 77 -11.80 -4.00 4.74
CA TYR A 77 -13.05 -4.75 4.64
C TYR A 77 -13.51 -5.33 5.98
N ARG A 78 -12.74 -5.13 7.05
CA ARG A 78 -13.05 -5.61 8.42
C ARG A 78 -13.27 -7.13 8.52
N ARG A 79 -12.68 -7.89 7.60
CA ARG A 79 -12.71 -9.35 7.54
C ARG A 79 -11.43 -9.89 6.93
N ASP A 80 -11.13 -11.15 7.19
CA ASP A 80 -10.02 -11.83 6.51
C ASP A 80 -10.40 -12.15 5.05
N VAL A 81 -9.38 -12.38 4.22
CA VAL A 81 -9.56 -12.85 2.83
C VAL A 81 -10.27 -14.20 2.85
N ASP A 82 -11.28 -14.38 2.00
CA ASP A 82 -11.98 -15.65 1.83
C ASP A 82 -11.12 -16.60 0.97
N PRO A 83 -10.59 -17.69 1.54
CA PRO A 83 -9.77 -18.64 0.80
C PRO A 83 -10.54 -19.43 -0.27
N ASN A 84 -11.88 -19.44 -0.20
CA ASN A 84 -12.72 -20.15 -1.18
C ASN A 84 -13.10 -19.28 -2.38
N ASN A 85 -12.79 -17.99 -2.33
CA ASN A 85 -13.11 -17.03 -3.38
C ASN A 85 -11.82 -16.46 -3.98
N THR A 86 -11.41 -17.01 -5.11
CA THR A 86 -10.18 -16.61 -5.79
C THR A 86 -10.18 -15.17 -6.30
N SER A 87 -11.35 -14.54 -6.40
CA SER A 87 -11.49 -13.14 -6.83
C SER A 87 -11.47 -12.16 -5.66
N ASP A 88 -11.49 -12.63 -4.41
CA ASP A 88 -11.55 -11.78 -3.23
C ASP A 88 -10.24 -11.01 -3.00
N PHE A 89 -9.11 -11.64 -3.31
CA PHE A 89 -7.79 -11.03 -3.19
C PHE A 89 -6.83 -11.61 -4.23
N VAL A 90 -6.44 -10.80 -5.22
CA VAL A 90 -5.52 -11.21 -6.29
C VAL A 90 -4.33 -10.26 -6.36
N PRO A 91 -3.15 -10.64 -5.84
CA PRO A 91 -1.92 -9.88 -6.05
C PRO A 91 -1.63 -9.68 -7.54
N ARG A 92 -1.28 -8.45 -7.94
CA ARG A 92 -1.06 -8.08 -9.35
C ARG A 92 0.31 -7.51 -9.64
N TYR A 93 0.90 -6.78 -8.71
CA TYR A 93 2.17 -6.12 -8.93
C TYR A 93 2.88 -5.79 -7.62
N GLN A 94 4.19 -5.98 -7.56
CA GLN A 94 5.05 -5.51 -6.47
C GLN A 94 6.30 -4.81 -7.01
N TYR A 95 6.86 -3.90 -6.23
CA TYR A 95 8.07 -3.17 -6.61
C TYR A 95 8.78 -2.56 -5.40
N HIS A 96 10.07 -2.30 -5.57
CA HIS A 96 10.87 -1.52 -4.62
C HIS A 96 10.66 -0.02 -4.81
N ILE A 97 10.73 0.71 -3.70
CA ILE A 97 10.98 2.14 -3.68
C ILE A 97 12.45 2.35 -3.39
N TYR A 98 13.12 3.08 -4.28
CA TYR A 98 14.53 3.39 -4.14
C TYR A 98 14.71 4.81 -3.63
N GLN A 99 15.66 4.97 -2.70
CA GLN A 99 16.11 6.27 -2.23
C GLN A 99 16.91 6.98 -3.32
N GLY A 100 16.58 8.24 -3.56
CA GLY A 100 17.24 9.10 -4.53
C GLY A 100 16.33 9.46 -5.71
N LYS A 101 16.50 10.66 -6.27
CA LYS A 101 15.75 11.05 -7.47
C LYS A 101 16.30 10.32 -8.69
N HIS A 102 15.40 9.92 -9.58
CA HIS A 102 15.76 9.38 -10.88
C HIS A 102 16.67 10.38 -11.63
N GLY A 103 17.92 9.96 -11.93
CA GLY A 103 18.93 10.78 -12.58
C GLY A 103 19.89 11.54 -11.65
N GLU A 104 19.68 11.55 -10.33
CA GLU A 104 20.61 12.18 -9.37
C GLU A 104 21.56 11.18 -8.69
N CYS A 105 21.26 9.88 -8.72
CA CYS A 105 22.10 8.82 -8.15
C CYS A 105 22.34 7.69 -9.17
N GLN A 106 23.54 7.12 -9.17
CA GLN A 106 23.88 5.97 -9.99
C GLN A 106 23.10 4.73 -9.53
N PRO A 107 22.71 3.79 -10.43
CA PRO A 107 21.89 2.61 -10.10
C PRO A 107 22.34 1.81 -8.87
N TRP A 108 23.64 1.73 -8.59
CA TRP A 108 24.22 1.02 -7.43
C TRP A 108 24.20 1.82 -6.12
N GLU A 109 23.84 3.10 -6.15
CA GLU A 109 23.70 3.98 -4.99
C GLU A 109 22.26 4.04 -4.47
N HIS A 110 21.30 3.52 -5.25
CA HIS A 110 19.89 3.47 -4.87
C HIS A 110 19.72 2.45 -3.75
N THR A 111 19.49 2.91 -2.52
CA THR A 111 19.13 2.03 -1.40
C THR A 111 17.63 1.73 -1.47
N ILE A 112 17.21 0.47 -1.35
CA ILE A 112 15.79 0.12 -1.24
C ILE A 112 15.30 0.67 0.11
N GLU A 113 14.45 1.69 0.06
CA GLU A 113 13.89 2.34 1.24
C GLU A 113 12.45 1.92 1.51
N GLY A 114 11.76 1.39 0.51
CA GLY A 114 10.36 1.06 0.66
C GLY A 114 9.86 0.02 -0.32
N TYR A 115 8.57 -0.24 -0.21
CA TYR A 115 7.90 -1.31 -0.91
C TYR A 115 6.50 -0.87 -1.34
N GLY A 116 6.15 -1.27 -2.56
CA GLY A 116 4.81 -1.12 -3.11
C GLY A 116 4.23 -2.49 -3.47
N ILE A 117 2.94 -2.68 -3.18
CA ILE A 117 2.17 -3.84 -3.65
C ILE A 117 0.79 -3.41 -4.11
N THR A 118 0.33 -4.04 -5.19
CA THR A 118 -0.99 -3.84 -5.78
C THR A 118 -1.73 -5.17 -5.81
N PHE A 119 -2.98 -5.17 -5.38
CA PHE A 119 -3.88 -6.33 -5.47
C PHE A 119 -5.26 -5.89 -5.94
N ASP A 120 -5.99 -6.82 -6.54
CA ASP A 120 -7.37 -6.65 -6.94
C ASP A 120 -8.31 -7.30 -5.93
N HIS A 121 -9.47 -6.66 -5.73
CA HIS A 121 -10.63 -7.21 -5.05
C HIS A 121 -11.81 -7.15 -6.02
N TYR A 122 -12.35 -8.31 -6.41
CA TYR A 122 -13.47 -8.49 -7.36
C TYR A 122 -13.32 -7.79 -8.73
N VAL A 123 -12.10 -7.43 -9.13
CA VAL A 123 -11.86 -6.90 -10.48
C VAL A 123 -11.91 -8.05 -11.50
N PRO A 124 -12.74 -7.96 -12.54
CA PRO A 124 -12.75 -8.93 -13.64
C PRO A 124 -11.37 -9.06 -14.29
N GLU A 125 -11.01 -10.27 -14.73
CA GLU A 125 -9.67 -10.53 -15.29
C GLU A 125 -9.38 -9.74 -16.57
N ASP A 126 -10.44 -9.49 -17.36
CA ASP A 126 -10.46 -8.73 -18.60
C ASP A 126 -10.64 -7.21 -18.40
N ASP A 127 -10.85 -6.74 -17.17
CA ASP A 127 -10.88 -5.32 -16.86
C ASP A 127 -9.45 -4.77 -16.69
N ASP A 128 -9.02 -4.05 -17.72
CA ASP A 128 -7.71 -3.45 -17.83
C ASP A 128 -7.66 -2.00 -17.32
N ASP A 129 -8.79 -1.38 -16.99
CA ASP A 129 -8.85 -0.05 -16.39
C ASP A 129 -9.86 0.01 -15.23
N PRO A 130 -9.71 -0.85 -14.20
CA PRO A 130 -10.58 -0.81 -13.04
C PRO A 130 -10.42 0.50 -12.26
N GLU A 131 -11.41 0.79 -11.42
CA GLU A 131 -11.28 1.83 -10.42
C GLU A 131 -10.15 1.48 -9.43
N THR A 132 -9.40 2.49 -8.98
CA THR A 132 -8.23 2.27 -8.11
C THR A 132 -8.32 3.00 -6.79
N LEU A 133 -7.70 2.42 -5.75
CA LEU A 133 -7.44 3.08 -4.48
C LEU A 133 -5.95 3.02 -4.16
N MET A 134 -5.32 4.20 -4.07
CA MET A 134 -3.95 4.32 -3.57
C MET A 134 -3.97 4.61 -2.06
N MET A 135 -3.08 3.95 -1.32
CA MET A 135 -2.91 4.14 0.11
C MET A 135 -1.42 4.23 0.47
N ASN A 136 -1.06 5.14 1.37
CA ASN A 136 0.32 5.27 1.84
C ASN A 136 0.43 4.93 3.32
N VAL A 137 1.51 4.23 3.67
CA VAL A 137 1.89 3.99 5.06
C VAL A 137 2.48 5.28 5.64
N CYS A 138 2.09 5.64 6.85
CA CYS A 138 2.48 6.86 7.54
C CYS A 138 2.79 6.59 9.01
N ASP A 139 3.91 7.14 9.49
CA ASP A 139 4.22 7.19 10.92
C ASP A 139 3.59 8.47 11.48
N PRO A 140 2.57 8.40 12.35
CA PRO A 140 1.98 9.59 12.96
C PRO A 140 2.96 10.34 13.88
N SER A 141 4.05 9.71 14.29
CA SER A 141 5.09 10.30 15.14
C SER A 141 6.09 11.15 14.36
N ASP A 142 6.24 10.91 13.06
CA ASP A 142 7.12 11.67 12.19
C ASP A 142 6.54 13.06 11.91
N SER A 143 7.29 14.09 12.30
CA SER A 143 6.89 15.49 12.10
C SER A 143 6.87 15.90 10.63
N GLN A 144 7.64 15.25 9.76
CA GLN A 144 7.64 15.54 8.32
C GLN A 144 6.37 14.99 7.65
N SER A 145 5.86 13.86 8.13
CA SER A 145 4.63 13.22 7.63
C SER A 145 3.42 14.16 7.65
N ALA A 146 3.30 15.06 8.62
CA ALA A 146 2.19 16.01 8.73
C ALA A 146 2.02 16.91 7.49
N SER A 147 3.09 17.15 6.72
CA SER A 147 3.01 17.97 5.50
C SER A 147 2.36 17.26 4.30
N TYR A 148 2.23 15.93 4.35
CA TYR A 148 1.73 15.11 3.25
C TYR A 148 0.26 14.70 3.41
N TYR A 149 -0.31 14.87 4.61
CA TYR A 149 -1.66 14.40 4.94
C TYR A 149 -2.53 15.55 5.45
N SER A 150 -3.83 15.49 5.15
CA SER A 150 -4.81 16.46 5.66
C SER A 150 -5.35 16.06 7.03
N LEU A 151 -4.69 15.14 7.74
CA LEU A 151 -5.14 14.54 8.99
C LEU A 151 -4.40 15.18 10.18
N ASP A 152 -5.08 15.29 11.32
CA ASP A 152 -4.40 15.51 12.61
C ASP A 152 -3.70 14.22 13.07
N LEU A 153 -2.44 14.06 12.68
CA LEU A 153 -1.61 12.90 13.06
C LEU A 153 -1.41 12.79 14.58
N GLY A 154 -1.55 13.89 15.33
CA GLY A 154 -1.41 13.90 16.78
C GLY A 154 -2.40 12.97 17.50
N LEU A 155 -3.59 12.78 16.92
CA LEU A 155 -4.64 11.90 17.45
C LEU A 155 -4.27 10.42 17.40
N TYR A 156 -3.27 10.05 16.59
CA TYR A 156 -2.88 8.66 16.34
C TYR A 156 -1.55 8.29 17.01
N LYS A 157 -0.96 9.21 17.79
CA LYS A 157 0.23 8.94 18.60
C LYS A 157 -0.17 8.13 19.85
N THR A 158 -0.12 6.80 19.75
CA THR A 158 -0.56 5.88 20.81
C THR A 158 0.58 5.02 21.36
N ASN A 159 0.34 4.36 22.49
CA ASN A 159 1.13 3.22 22.98
C ASN A 159 0.20 1.99 23.15
N PRO A 160 0.41 0.87 22.43
CA PRO A 160 1.50 0.62 21.47
C PRO A 160 1.45 1.56 20.28
N ALA A 161 2.58 1.69 19.59
CA ALA A 161 2.72 2.54 18.42
C ALA A 161 1.69 2.17 17.34
N THR A 162 1.20 3.18 16.63
CA THR A 162 0.26 3.02 15.52
C THR A 162 0.96 3.38 14.24
N VAL A 163 0.76 2.56 13.21
CA VAL A 163 1.13 2.86 11.84
C VAL A 163 -0.16 3.12 11.07
N LEU A 164 -0.21 4.24 10.36
CA LEU A 164 -1.39 4.59 9.57
C LEU A 164 -1.27 4.06 8.15
N LEU A 165 -2.38 3.59 7.59
CA LEU A 165 -2.54 3.37 6.17
C LEU A 165 -3.56 4.38 5.64
N VAL A 166 -3.06 5.42 4.97
CA VAL A 166 -3.84 6.61 4.64
C VAL A 166 -4.31 6.57 3.18
N PRO A 167 -5.64 6.48 2.94
CA PRO A 167 -6.20 6.59 1.60
C PRO A 167 -5.84 7.89 0.92
N ARG A 168 -5.71 7.85 -0.40
CA ARG A 168 -5.34 9.02 -1.22
C ARG A 168 -6.20 10.25 -1.01
N CYS A 169 -7.49 10.07 -0.73
CA CYS A 169 -8.39 11.19 -0.47
C CYS A 169 -8.01 12.02 0.76
N CYS A 170 -7.27 11.46 1.72
CA CYS A 170 -6.78 12.16 2.92
C CYS A 170 -5.31 12.62 2.81
N GLN A 171 -4.75 12.58 1.60
CA GLN A 171 -3.43 13.09 1.30
C GLN A 171 -3.54 14.49 0.67
N VAL A 172 -2.55 15.34 0.92
CA VAL A 172 -2.50 16.70 0.34
C VAL A 172 -2.36 16.66 -1.18
N ARG A 173 -1.60 15.68 -1.70
CA ARG A 173 -1.41 15.50 -3.14
C ARG A 173 -2.66 14.90 -3.78
N LYS A 174 -3.16 15.55 -4.82
CA LYS A 174 -4.25 15.04 -5.65
C LYS A 174 -3.75 13.94 -6.59
N GLY A 175 -4.37 12.78 -6.49
CA GLY A 175 -4.07 11.58 -7.27
C GLY A 175 -4.65 11.52 -8.68
N THR A 176 -4.64 12.62 -9.44
CA THR A 176 -5.35 12.69 -10.72
C THR A 176 -4.83 11.71 -11.78
N THR A 177 -3.61 11.20 -11.60
CA THR A 177 -2.99 10.21 -12.49
C THR A 177 -2.85 8.84 -11.85
N ASP A 178 -3.30 8.64 -10.61
CA ASP A 178 -3.03 7.41 -9.85
C ASP A 178 -3.71 6.22 -10.53
N ARG A 179 -4.98 6.34 -10.94
CA ARG A 179 -5.70 5.27 -11.65
C ARG A 179 -4.97 4.79 -12.88
N LYS A 180 -4.61 5.72 -13.77
CA LYS A 180 -3.85 5.42 -14.98
C LYS A 180 -2.50 4.78 -14.63
N GLY A 181 -1.74 5.38 -13.72
CA GLY A 181 -0.40 4.90 -13.36
C GLY A 181 -0.40 3.50 -12.77
N ILE A 182 -1.33 3.21 -11.85
CA ILE A 182 -1.48 1.89 -11.23
C ILE A 182 -1.91 0.85 -12.26
N ASN A 183 -2.89 1.17 -13.11
CA ASN A 183 -3.36 0.25 -14.15
C ASN A 183 -2.28 -0.03 -15.21
N ASP A 184 -1.49 0.97 -15.58
CA ASP A 184 -0.35 0.79 -16.48
C ASP A 184 0.72 -0.12 -15.88
N GLN A 185 1.07 0.06 -14.59
CA GLN A 185 2.03 -0.80 -13.89
C GLN A 185 1.60 -2.28 -13.92
N VAL A 186 0.34 -2.56 -13.61
CA VAL A 186 -0.20 -3.93 -13.67
C VAL A 186 -0.18 -4.47 -15.10
N ARG A 187 -0.53 -3.64 -16.09
CA ARG A 187 -0.52 -4.04 -17.50
C ARG A 187 0.88 -4.41 -17.99
N GLU A 188 1.89 -3.63 -17.64
CA GLU A 188 3.28 -3.91 -18.01
C GLU A 188 3.79 -5.17 -17.30
N ALA A 189 3.43 -5.38 -16.03
CA ALA A 189 3.77 -6.59 -15.30
C ALA A 189 3.15 -7.85 -15.92
N LYS A 190 1.89 -7.79 -16.39
CA LYS A 190 1.23 -8.89 -17.10
C LYS A 190 1.97 -9.31 -18.37
N LYS A 191 2.64 -8.38 -19.07
CA LYS A 191 3.39 -8.68 -20.32
C LYS A 191 4.75 -9.30 -20.06
N ALA A 192 5.31 -9.09 -18.87
CA ALA A 192 6.62 -9.60 -18.47
C ALA A 192 6.57 -11.05 -17.96
N ASN A 193 5.36 -11.61 -17.80
CA ASN A 193 5.07 -12.96 -17.34
C ASN A 193 4.65 -13.84 -18.53
#